data_AF-A0A6M8HWN7-F1
#
_entry.id   AF-A0A6M8HWN7-F1
#
_cell.length_a   1.000
_cell.length_b   1.000
_cell.length_c   1.000
_cell.angle_alpha   90.00
_cell.angle_beta   90.00
_cell.angle_gamma   90.00
#
_symmetry.space_group_name_H-M   'P 1'
#
loop_
_entity.id
_entity.type
_entity.pdbx_description
1 polymer ?
#
loop_
_entity_poly.entity_id
_entity_poly.type
_entity_poly.pdbx_seq_one_letter_code
_entity_poly.pdbx_strand_id
1 'polypeptide(L)'
;MADDMTAHTSDDAKISRDRQAADPDSTVGGIAADRLRSIIERIERLEEERKALGSDIRDIYAESKSSGFDPGVIRQLIRIRKKEPAEVEEQESLLEIYRRALGM
;
A
#
# COMPACT_ATOMS: atom_id res chain seq x y z
N MET A 1 -52.69 -23.83 48.67
CA MET A 1 -51.23 -23.67 48.77
C MET A 1 -50.69 -24.27 47.48
N ALA A 2 -50.50 -23.49 46.41
CA ALA A 2 -49.41 -22.51 46.25
C ALA A 2 -48.06 -23.21 46.51
N ASP A 3 -47.08 -23.23 45.62
CA ASP A 3 -46.91 -22.48 44.40
C ASP A 3 -45.69 -23.09 43.68
N ASP A 4 -45.62 -22.74 42.41
CA ASP A 4 -44.39 -22.47 41.68
C ASP A 4 -43.69 -23.56 40.86
N MET A 5 -43.54 -23.13 39.61
CA MET A 5 -43.06 -23.75 38.41
C MET A 5 -41.95 -22.82 37.95
N THR A 6 -40.69 -23.12 38.23
CA THR A 6 -39.55 -22.34 37.72
C THR A 6 -38.33 -23.26 37.57
N ALA A 7 -38.05 -23.67 36.33
CA ALA A 7 -36.98 -23.11 35.47
C ALA A 7 -35.59 -23.55 35.95
N HIS A 8 -35.00 -24.60 35.35
CA HIS A 8 -34.23 -24.56 34.10
C HIS A 8 -33.24 -23.39 34.02
N THR A 9 -31.97 -23.77 33.77
CA THR A 9 -30.83 -22.93 33.35
C THR A 9 -30.28 -21.93 34.36
N SER A 10 -29.18 -22.30 35.02
CA SER A 10 -28.26 -21.31 35.61
C SER A 10 -26.77 -21.71 35.60
N ASP A 11 -26.39 -22.91 35.14
CA ASP A 11 -24.97 -23.31 35.13
C ASP A 11 -24.21 -23.06 33.82
N ASP A 12 -24.89 -22.74 32.72
CA ASP A 12 -24.21 -22.50 31.42
C ASP A 12 -23.72 -21.06 31.21
N ALA A 13 -24.04 -20.12 32.11
CA ALA A 13 -23.70 -18.70 31.94
C ALA A 13 -22.28 -18.31 32.39
N LYS A 14 -21.48 -19.26 32.92
CA LYS A 14 -20.11 -18.98 33.37
C LYS A 14 -19.00 -19.56 32.48
N ILE A 15 -19.31 -20.44 31.52
CA ILE A 15 -18.29 -21.12 30.70
C ILE A 15 -17.88 -20.27 29.46
N SER A 16 -18.55 -19.15 29.20
CA SER A 16 -18.40 -18.35 27.98
C SER A 16 -17.62 -17.04 28.14
N ARG A 17 -17.05 -16.73 29.32
CA ARG A 17 -16.20 -15.53 29.50
C ARG A 17 -14.69 -15.77 29.54
N ASP A 18 -14.23 -17.01 29.55
CA ASP A 18 -12.80 -17.33 29.68
C ASP A 18 -12.09 -17.65 28.35
N ARG A 19 -12.74 -17.47 27.18
CA ARG A 19 -12.11 -17.69 25.86
C ARG A 19 -11.65 -16.42 25.16
N GLN A 20 -11.15 -15.43 25.92
CA GLN A 20 -10.39 -14.34 25.31
C GLN A 20 -9.31 -13.80 26.26
N ALA A 21 -8.62 -14.68 26.99
CA ALA A 21 -7.28 -14.36 27.44
C ALA A 21 -6.35 -14.73 26.27
N ALA A 22 -5.75 -13.72 25.64
CA ALA A 22 -4.72 -13.94 24.63
C ALA A 22 -3.63 -14.85 25.21
N ASP A 23 -3.33 -15.96 24.52
CA ASP A 23 -2.27 -16.89 24.94
C ASP A 23 -0.95 -16.11 25.06
N PRO A 24 -0.31 -16.08 26.24
CA PRO A 24 0.97 -15.38 26.45
C PRO A 24 2.16 -16.05 25.74
N ASP A 25 1.92 -17.15 25.01
CA ASP A 25 2.93 -18.06 24.47
C ASP A 25 3.18 -17.89 22.95
N SER A 26 2.77 -16.76 22.35
CA SER A 26 3.08 -16.43 20.95
C SER A 26 4.57 -16.05 20.73
N THR A 27 5.46 -16.41 21.66
CA THR A 27 6.90 -16.13 21.62
C THR A 27 7.71 -17.35 21.18
N VAL A 28 7.70 -17.64 19.88
CA VAL A 28 8.64 -18.62 19.30
C VAL A 28 10.02 -17.95 19.16
N GLY A 29 11.00 -18.41 19.94
CA GLY A 29 12.39 -17.92 19.86
C GLY A 29 12.60 -16.47 20.29
N GLY A 30 11.75 -15.92 21.17
CA GLY A 30 11.84 -14.52 21.62
C GLY A 30 11.23 -13.50 20.64
N ILE A 31 10.59 -13.96 19.57
CA ILE A 31 9.87 -13.11 18.61
C ILE A 31 8.41 -13.03 19.05
N ALA A 32 7.89 -11.83 19.27
CA ALA A 32 6.47 -11.61 19.48
C ALA A 32 5.70 -11.87 18.16
N ALA A 33 5.16 -13.08 17.98
CA ALA A 33 4.56 -13.51 16.71
C ALA A 33 3.38 -12.62 16.29
N ASP A 34 2.61 -12.08 17.25
CA ASP A 34 1.50 -11.17 16.95
C ASP A 34 1.98 -9.84 16.36
N ARG A 35 3.12 -9.32 16.84
CA ARG A 35 3.73 -8.10 16.28
C ARG A 35 4.25 -8.36 14.86
N LEU A 36 4.88 -9.52 14.64
CA LEU A 36 5.36 -9.91 13.31
C LEU A 36 4.18 -10.06 12.32
N ARG A 37 3.11 -10.76 12.73
CA ARG A 37 1.89 -10.91 11.92
C ARG A 37 1.29 -9.56 11.55
N SER A 38 1.15 -8.65 12.52
CA SER A 38 0.64 -7.30 12.27
C SER A 38 1.50 -6.51 11.26
N ILE A 39 2.83 -6.65 11.31
CA ILE A 39 3.72 -6.01 10.33
C ILE A 39 3.51 -6.59 8.93
N ILE A 40 3.44 -7.93 8.82
CA ILE A 40 3.25 -8.63 7.53
C ILE A 40 1.92 -8.22 6.90
N GLU A 41 0.81 -8.31 7.64
CA GLU A 41 -0.53 -7.96 7.12
C GLU A 41 -0.61 -6.51 6.63
N ARG A 42 0.06 -5.58 7.34
CA ARG A 42 0.13 -4.17 6.90
C ARG A 42 0.93 -4.00 5.63
N ILE A 43 2.03 -4.74 5.45
CA ILE A 43 2.83 -4.70 4.23
C ILE A 43 2.05 -5.33 3.08
N GLU A 44 1.41 -6.48 3.27
CA GLU A 44 0.62 -7.16 2.23
C GLU A 44 -0.50 -6.27 1.70
N ARG A 45 -1.21 -5.55 2.58
CA ARG A 45 -2.21 -4.57 2.16
C ARG A 45 -1.61 -3.46 1.29
N LEU A 46 -0.46 -2.89 1.70
CA LEU A 46 0.22 -1.84 0.93
C LEU A 46 0.76 -2.37 -0.40
N GLU A 47 1.17 -3.63 -0.48
CA GLU A 47 1.59 -4.31 -1.71
C GLU A 47 0.41 -4.44 -2.70
N GLU A 48 -0.77 -4.84 -2.20
CA GLU A 48 -1.99 -4.92 -2.99
C GLU A 48 -2.42 -3.54 -3.51
N GLU A 49 -2.44 -2.53 -2.66
CA GLU A 49 -2.74 -1.14 -3.04
C GLU A 49 -1.75 -0.63 -4.10
N ARG A 50 -0.44 -0.87 -3.92
CA ARG A 50 0.57 -0.48 -4.90
C ARG A 50 0.39 -1.19 -6.24
N LYS A 51 -0.01 -2.47 -6.22
CA LYS A 51 -0.30 -3.23 -7.44
C LYS A 51 -1.51 -2.67 -8.18
N ALA A 52 -2.57 -2.32 -7.46
CA ALA A 52 -3.77 -1.68 -8.02
C ALA A 52 -3.42 -0.33 -8.66
N LEU A 53 -2.73 0.55 -7.94
CA LEU A 53 -2.24 1.84 -8.46
C LEU A 53 -1.33 1.66 -9.68
N GLY A 54 -0.46 0.65 -9.65
CA GLY A 54 0.39 0.32 -10.79
C GLY A 54 -0.39 -0.21 -12.01
N SER A 55 -1.59 -0.76 -11.82
CA SER A 55 -2.51 -1.08 -12.92
C SER A 55 -3.16 0.16 -13.48
N ASP A 56 -3.72 1.01 -12.62
CA ASP A 56 -4.38 2.25 -13.03
C ASP A 56 -3.43 3.16 -13.84
N ILE A 57 -2.17 3.28 -13.39
CA ILE A 57 -1.13 4.03 -14.12
C ILE A 57 -0.88 3.43 -15.50
N ARG A 58 -0.86 2.09 -15.63
CA ARG A 58 -0.66 1.42 -16.92
C ARG A 58 -1.84 1.68 -17.86
N ASP A 59 -3.06 1.67 -17.34
CA ASP A 59 -4.27 1.91 -18.12
C ASP A 59 -4.30 3.36 -18.63
N ILE A 60 -3.89 4.34 -17.81
CA ILE A 60 -3.74 5.74 -18.24
C ILE A 60 -2.68 5.89 -19.34
N TYR A 61 -1.54 5.20 -19.24
CA TYR A 61 -0.56 5.20 -20.32
C TYR A 61 -1.11 4.55 -21.60
N ALA A 62 -1.91 3.49 -21.49
CA ALA A 62 -2.56 2.86 -22.64
C ALA A 62 -3.59 3.81 -23.28
N GLU A 63 -4.39 4.51 -22.48
CA GLU A 63 -5.33 5.53 -22.94
C GLU A 63 -4.59 6.65 -23.68
N SER A 64 -3.52 7.20 -23.09
CA SER A 64 -2.73 8.26 -23.75
C SER A 64 -2.21 7.85 -25.12
N LYS A 65 -1.85 6.56 -25.28
CA LYS A 65 -1.43 6.00 -26.57
C LYS A 65 -2.57 5.98 -27.58
N SER A 66 -3.77 5.56 -27.16
CA SER A 66 -4.96 5.60 -28.03
C SER A 66 -5.38 7.03 -28.41
N SER A 67 -5.08 8.00 -27.55
CA SER A 67 -5.28 9.43 -27.80
C SER A 67 -4.19 10.07 -28.66
N GLY A 68 -3.20 9.30 -29.13
CA GLY A 68 -2.15 9.77 -30.05
C GLY A 68 -0.88 10.31 -29.39
N PHE A 69 -0.73 10.18 -28.08
CA PHE A 69 0.51 10.58 -27.38
C PHE A 69 1.52 9.44 -27.29
N ASP A 70 2.81 9.78 -27.23
CA ASP A 70 3.88 8.82 -26.96
C ASP A 70 4.08 8.62 -25.44
N PRO A 71 3.83 7.41 -24.89
CA PRO A 71 3.98 7.14 -23.46
C PRO A 71 5.42 7.32 -22.94
N GLY A 72 6.43 7.13 -23.79
CA GLY A 72 7.84 7.35 -23.46
C GLY A 72 8.15 8.83 -23.24
N VAL A 73 7.63 9.70 -24.11
CA VAL A 73 7.73 11.16 -23.95
C VAL A 73 6.97 11.62 -22.71
N ILE A 74 5.77 11.11 -22.44
CA ILE A 74 5.03 11.43 -21.21
C ILE A 74 5.84 11.04 -19.96
N ARG A 75 6.47 9.86 -19.94
CA ARG A 75 7.34 9.44 -18.82
C ARG A 75 8.54 10.36 -18.64
N GLN A 76 9.10 10.89 -19.73
CA GLN A 76 10.16 11.88 -19.67
C GLN A 76 9.66 13.20 -19.07
N LEU A 77 8.50 13.68 -19.53
CA LEU A 77 7.88 14.89 -19.02
C LEU A 77 7.57 14.80 -17.53
N ILE A 78 7.02 13.68 -17.05
CA ILE A 78 6.77 13.45 -15.61
C ILE A 78 8.08 13.49 -14.81
N ARG A 79 9.19 12.93 -15.35
CA ARG A 79 10.50 12.98 -14.68
C ARG A 79 11.03 14.42 -14.59
N ILE A 80 10.91 15.20 -15.66
CA ILE A 80 11.32 16.61 -15.67
C ILE A 80 10.49 17.41 -14.65
N ARG A 81 9.17 17.19 -14.61
CA ARG A 81 8.24 17.86 -13.68
C ARG A 81 8.49 17.58 -12.20
N LYS A 82 9.29 16.56 -11.87
CA LYS A 82 9.68 16.23 -10.49
C LYS A 82 10.96 16.94 -10.02
N LYS A 83 11.67 17.61 -10.93
CA LYS A 83 12.90 18.35 -10.62
C LYS A 83 12.59 19.79 -10.26
N GLU A 84 13.53 20.44 -9.58
CA GLU A 84 13.45 21.88 -9.31
C GLU A 84 13.60 22.68 -10.61
N PRO A 85 12.82 23.77 -10.81
CA PRO A 85 12.85 24.55 -12.05
C PRO A 85 14.25 25.02 -12.46
N ALA A 86 15.07 25.45 -11.49
CA ALA A 86 16.44 25.90 -11.74
C ALA A 86 17.35 24.76 -12.24
N GLU A 87 17.20 23.53 -11.72
CA GLU A 87 17.98 22.37 -12.19
C GLU A 87 17.60 22.00 -13.62
N VAL A 88 16.31 22.13 -13.97
CA VAL A 88 15.83 21.88 -15.34
C VAL A 88 16.41 22.91 -16.30
N GLU A 89 16.34 24.19 -15.97
CA GLU A 89 16.85 25.29 -16.81
C GLU A 89 18.37 25.17 -17.05
N GLU A 90 19.14 24.85 -16.00
CA GLU A 90 20.58 24.62 -16.12
C GLU A 90 20.88 23.44 -17.07
N GLN A 91 20.19 22.31 -16.90
CA GLN A 91 20.38 21.13 -17.74
C GLN A 91 19.98 21.37 -19.20
N GLU A 92 18.88 22.09 -19.44
CA GLU A 92 18.45 22.47 -20.79
C GLU A 92 19.46 23.39 -21.47
N SER A 93 20.01 24.36 -20.73
CA SER A 93 21.05 25.27 -21.22
C SER A 93 22.32 24.53 -21.62
N LEU A 94 22.79 23.60 -20.77
CA LEU A 94 23.94 22.74 -21.07
C LEU A 94 23.68 21.83 -22.27
N LEU A 95 22.48 21.23 -22.35
CA LEU A 95 22.09 20.36 -23.46
C LEU A 95 22.11 21.13 -24.79
N GLU A 96 21.63 22.37 -24.81
CA GLU A 96 21.66 23.23 -25.99
C GLU A 96 23.09 23.51 -26.44
N ILE A 97 23.98 23.86 -25.51
CA ILE A 97 25.41 24.09 -25.80
C ILE A 97 26.03 22.84 -26.41
N TYR A 98 25.77 21.66 -25.84
CA TYR A 98 26.32 20.39 -26.32
C TYR A 98 25.76 19.99 -27.69
N ARG A 99 24.47 20.23 -27.95
CA ARG A 99 23.87 20.00 -29.27
C ARG A 99 24.52 20.86 -30.34
N ARG A 100 24.68 22.16 -30.06
CA ARG A 100 25.39 23.09 -30.96
C ARG A 100 26.83 22.64 -31.23
N ALA A 101 27.55 22.21 -30.20
CA ALA A 101 28.92 21.71 -30.36
C ALA A 101 29.00 20.44 -31.23
N LEU A 102 27.95 19.61 -31.22
CA LEU A 102 27.83 18.40 -32.04
C LEU A 102 27.19 18.66 -33.42
N GLY A 103 26.73 19.88 -33.70
CA GLY A 103 26.02 20.21 -34.95
C GLY A 103 24.63 19.59 -35.08
N MET A 104 23.96 19.32 -33.95
CA MET A 104 22.59 18.80 -33.87
C MET A 104 21.56 19.90 -33.56
#